data_AF-A0A382HMX6-F1
#
_entry.id   AF-A0A382HMX6-F1
#
_cell.length_a   1.000
_cell.length_b   1.000
_cell.length_c   1.000
_cell.angle_alpha   90.00
_cell.angle_beta   90.00
_cell.angle_gamma   90.00
#
_symmetry.space_group_name_H-M   'P 1'
#
loop_
_entity.id
_entity.type
_entity.pdbx_description
1 polymer ?
#
loop_
_entity_poly.entity_id
_entity_poly.type
_entity_poly.pdbx_seq_one_letter_code
_entity_poly.pdbx_strand_id
1 'polypeptide(L)'
;VPSVIFRRGLNLKQAVAPALADDYDSAIVNEMISHGFQRSRGRLTVCLAKEFGFCYGVDRAVDYAYQTRMRFPKRVVYLTGEIIHNPHVNDKLRAAGIRFLSDPHEPREPLGPEAVIIIPAFGVTVGELAKYDQLGCTLMDTTCGSVLNVWKNVERYAEDGFTALIHGKVHHEETQATASQALKYPSGRFLVVLDRDQTQLVCDYVRSGGNRQIFLDEFKHATSEGFDPDQHLERIGLANQTTMLMSESLEIGEM
;
A
#
# COMPACT_ATOMS: atom_id res chain seq x y z
N VAL A 1 8.87 -25.92 7.04
CA VAL A 1 8.46 -25.97 5.62
C VAL A 1 8.29 -24.52 5.19
N PRO A 2 8.92 -24.05 4.10
CA PRO A 2 8.75 -22.67 3.64
C PRO A 2 7.27 -22.38 3.37
N SER A 3 6.80 -21.17 3.69
CA SER A 3 5.40 -20.82 3.45
C SER A 3 5.08 -20.85 1.96
N VAL A 4 3.81 -21.12 1.66
CA VAL A 4 3.29 -20.97 0.30
C VAL A 4 2.84 -19.52 0.14
N ILE A 5 3.51 -18.76 -0.75
CA ILE A 5 3.17 -17.37 -1.05
C ILE A 5 2.59 -17.27 -2.47
N PHE A 6 1.31 -16.96 -2.56
CA PHE A 6 0.62 -16.65 -3.81
C PHE A 6 0.74 -15.16 -4.12
N ARG A 7 1.26 -14.81 -5.31
CA ARG A 7 1.37 -13.41 -5.79
C ARG A 7 0.54 -13.15 -7.05
N ARG A 8 -0.31 -14.11 -7.41
CA ARG A 8 -1.16 -14.12 -8.61
C ARG A 8 -2.50 -14.74 -8.25
N GLY A 9 -3.51 -14.49 -9.08
CA GLY A 9 -4.84 -15.05 -8.91
C GLY A 9 -4.82 -16.57 -8.85
N LEU A 10 -5.82 -17.13 -8.17
CA LEU A 10 -5.93 -18.56 -7.87
C LEU A 10 -6.73 -19.31 -8.95
N ASN A 11 -6.83 -18.75 -10.16
CA ASN A 11 -7.61 -19.25 -11.30
C ASN A 11 -9.11 -19.46 -10.98
N LEU A 12 -9.68 -18.62 -10.10
CA LEU A 12 -11.08 -18.70 -9.68
C LEU A 12 -11.91 -17.47 -10.09
N LYS A 13 -11.39 -16.62 -11.00
CA LYS A 13 -12.01 -15.36 -11.40
C LYS A 13 -13.46 -15.52 -11.89
N GLN A 14 -13.74 -16.50 -12.74
CA GLN A 14 -15.10 -16.75 -13.23
C GLN A 14 -16.06 -17.19 -12.12
N ALA A 15 -15.56 -17.91 -11.12
CA ALA A 15 -16.37 -18.41 -10.02
C ALA A 15 -16.75 -17.31 -9.02
N VAL A 16 -15.93 -16.27 -8.87
CA VAL A 16 -16.19 -15.15 -7.95
C VAL A 16 -16.87 -13.96 -8.63
N ALA A 17 -16.91 -13.92 -9.97
CA ALA A 17 -17.48 -12.81 -10.74
C ALA A 17 -18.92 -12.44 -10.35
N PRO A 18 -19.86 -13.39 -10.10
CA PRO A 18 -21.22 -13.02 -9.69
C PRO A 18 -21.27 -12.26 -8.36
N ALA A 19 -20.49 -12.69 -7.36
CA ALA A 19 -20.44 -12.01 -6.06
C ALA A 19 -19.85 -10.60 -6.18
N LEU A 20 -18.83 -10.42 -7.02
CA LEU A 20 -18.26 -9.09 -7.28
C LEU A 20 -19.25 -8.18 -8.03
N ALA A 21 -19.97 -8.70 -9.01
CA ALA A 21 -20.96 -7.92 -9.75
C ALA A 21 -22.10 -7.45 -8.83
N ASP A 22 -22.64 -8.34 -7.99
CA ASP A 22 -23.71 -8.01 -7.04
C ASP A 22 -23.27 -6.94 -6.02
N ASP A 23 -21.99 -6.91 -5.65
CA ASP A 23 -21.46 -5.99 -4.66
C ASP A 23 -21.08 -4.62 -5.22
N TYR A 24 -20.74 -4.52 -6.52
CA TYR A 24 -20.08 -3.32 -7.08
C TYR A 24 -20.67 -2.77 -8.39
N ASP A 25 -21.60 -3.47 -9.07
CA ASP A 25 -22.25 -2.93 -10.27
C ASP A 25 -23.43 -2.01 -9.94
N SER A 26 -23.60 -0.95 -10.74
CA SER A 26 -24.66 0.04 -10.54
C SER A 26 -25.38 0.41 -11.84
N ALA A 27 -26.68 0.10 -11.90
CA ALA A 27 -27.51 0.37 -13.07
C ALA A 27 -27.58 1.87 -13.42
N ILE A 28 -27.66 2.75 -12.41
CA ILE A 28 -27.70 4.20 -12.64
C ILE A 28 -26.37 4.73 -13.17
N VAL A 29 -25.25 4.18 -12.71
CA VAL A 29 -23.91 4.54 -13.21
C VAL A 29 -23.78 4.09 -14.67
N ASN A 30 -24.18 2.87 -14.99
CA ASN A 30 -24.18 2.34 -16.36
C ASN A 30 -25.10 3.15 -17.31
N GLU A 31 -26.26 3.58 -16.83
CA GLU A 31 -27.14 4.51 -17.55
C GLU A 31 -26.41 5.83 -17.82
N MET A 32 -25.79 6.44 -16.81
CA MET A 32 -25.09 7.72 -16.98
C MET A 32 -23.89 7.62 -17.94
N ILE A 33 -23.11 6.53 -17.87
CA ILE A 33 -22.00 6.28 -18.80
C ILE A 33 -22.53 6.20 -20.25
N SER A 34 -23.60 5.44 -20.49
CA SER A 34 -24.18 5.30 -21.83
C SER A 34 -24.78 6.60 -22.39
N HIS A 35 -25.07 7.57 -21.53
CA HIS A 35 -25.55 8.92 -21.90
C HIS A 35 -24.45 10.00 -21.86
N GLY A 36 -23.18 9.61 -22.01
CA GLY A 36 -22.08 10.56 -22.12
C GLY A 36 -21.67 11.19 -20.79
N PHE A 37 -21.78 10.45 -19.69
CA PHE A 37 -21.38 10.86 -18.34
C PHE A 37 -22.19 12.04 -17.78
N GLN A 38 -23.36 12.34 -18.33
CA GLN A 38 -24.19 13.44 -17.86
C GLN A 38 -25.66 13.04 -17.88
N ARG A 39 -26.41 13.49 -16.87
CA ARG A 39 -27.86 13.37 -16.82
C ARG A 39 -28.49 14.68 -16.39
N SER A 40 -29.47 15.15 -17.14
CA SER A 40 -30.15 16.42 -16.87
C SER A 40 -31.64 16.19 -16.59
N ARG A 41 -32.18 16.88 -15.59
CA ARG A 41 -33.61 16.91 -15.27
C ARG A 41 -34.03 18.32 -14.90
N GLY A 42 -34.72 19.00 -15.82
CA GLY A 42 -35.06 20.42 -15.67
C GLY A 42 -33.79 21.27 -15.57
N ARG A 43 -33.61 21.94 -14.43
CA ARG A 43 -32.45 22.83 -14.17
C ARG A 43 -31.26 22.11 -13.52
N LEU A 44 -31.42 20.85 -13.12
CA LEU A 44 -30.38 20.06 -12.46
C LEU A 44 -29.63 19.24 -13.50
N THR A 45 -28.31 19.36 -13.48
CA THR A 45 -27.39 18.53 -14.26
C THR A 45 -26.49 17.79 -13.29
N VAL A 46 -26.44 16.47 -13.41
CA VAL A 46 -25.49 15.61 -12.71
C VAL A 46 -24.43 15.18 -13.72
N CYS A 47 -23.17 15.45 -13.42
CA CYS A 47 -22.03 15.04 -14.23
C CYS A 47 -21.23 13.98 -13.48
N LEU A 48 -20.82 12.94 -14.20
CA LEU A 48 -19.94 11.90 -13.72
C LEU A 48 -18.53 12.14 -14.28
N ALA A 49 -17.50 11.93 -13.46
CA ALA A 49 -16.13 11.93 -13.97
C ALA A 49 -15.97 10.83 -15.03
N LYS A 50 -15.09 11.02 -16.02
CA LYS A 50 -14.83 9.98 -17.03
C LYS A 50 -14.05 8.80 -16.47
N GLU A 51 -13.14 9.09 -15.54
CA GLU A 51 -12.34 8.12 -14.80
C GLU A 51 -12.72 8.22 -13.32
N PHE A 52 -13.25 7.14 -12.75
CA PHE A 52 -13.66 7.06 -11.36
C PHE A 52 -13.81 5.59 -10.91
N GLY A 53 -13.88 5.36 -9.60
CA GLY A 53 -14.12 4.03 -9.04
C GLY A 53 -12.83 3.26 -8.79
N PHE A 54 -12.89 1.93 -8.91
CA PHE A 54 -11.77 1.06 -8.63
C PHE A 54 -10.69 1.18 -9.70
N CYS A 55 -9.44 1.31 -9.25
CA CYS A 55 -8.30 1.10 -10.14
C CYS A 55 -7.99 -0.40 -10.26
N TYR A 56 -7.21 -0.77 -11.26
CA TYR A 56 -6.79 -2.16 -11.49
C TYR A 56 -6.18 -2.84 -10.23
N GLY A 57 -5.42 -2.08 -9.42
CA GLY A 57 -4.83 -2.61 -8.19
C GLY A 57 -5.88 -3.00 -7.15
N VAL A 58 -6.91 -2.16 -7.00
CA VAL A 58 -8.04 -2.40 -6.09
C VAL A 58 -8.88 -3.58 -6.59
N ASP A 59 -9.29 -3.58 -7.86
CA ASP A 59 -10.05 -4.68 -8.48
C ASP A 59 -9.40 -6.02 -8.21
N ARG A 60 -8.09 -6.10 -8.47
CA ARG A 60 -7.32 -7.32 -8.30
C ARG A 60 -7.22 -7.73 -6.84
N ALA A 61 -7.04 -6.80 -5.92
CA ALA A 61 -6.93 -7.11 -4.49
C ALA A 61 -8.24 -7.68 -3.92
N VAL A 62 -9.37 -7.07 -4.29
CA VAL A 62 -10.70 -7.56 -3.90
C VAL A 62 -10.98 -8.91 -4.55
N ASP A 63 -10.77 -9.07 -5.86
CA ASP A 63 -10.91 -10.36 -6.57
C ASP A 63 -10.11 -11.47 -5.90
N TYR A 64 -8.84 -11.19 -5.58
CA TYR A 64 -7.96 -12.14 -4.92
C TYR A 64 -8.42 -12.51 -3.50
N ALA A 65 -9.04 -11.60 -2.76
CA ALA A 65 -9.61 -11.90 -1.45
C ALA A 65 -10.78 -12.89 -1.55
N TYR A 66 -11.72 -12.67 -2.47
CA TYR A 66 -12.83 -13.62 -2.71
C TYR A 66 -12.32 -14.98 -3.21
N GLN A 67 -11.35 -14.99 -4.13
CA GLN A 67 -10.75 -16.24 -4.60
C GLN A 67 -10.05 -16.98 -3.47
N THR A 68 -9.37 -16.28 -2.57
CA THR A 68 -8.69 -16.88 -1.41
C THR A 68 -9.69 -17.55 -0.48
N ARG A 69 -10.78 -16.85 -0.15
CA ARG A 69 -11.87 -17.42 0.66
C ARG A 69 -12.47 -18.67 0.02
N MET A 70 -12.73 -18.63 -1.29
CA MET A 70 -13.26 -19.78 -2.04
C MET A 70 -12.25 -20.94 -2.14
N ARG A 71 -10.95 -20.66 -2.32
CA ARG A 71 -9.89 -21.68 -2.45
C ARG A 71 -9.66 -22.46 -1.16
N PHE A 72 -9.84 -21.81 -0.01
CA PHE A 72 -9.54 -22.35 1.31
C PHE A 72 -10.79 -22.43 2.21
N PRO A 73 -11.84 -23.16 1.81
CA PRO A 73 -13.15 -23.14 2.48
C PRO A 73 -13.12 -23.69 3.90
N LYS A 74 -12.14 -24.54 4.25
CA LYS A 74 -11.98 -25.16 5.57
C LYS A 74 -10.98 -24.46 6.49
N ARG A 75 -10.22 -23.49 5.97
CA ARG A 75 -9.20 -22.76 6.73
C ARG A 75 -9.69 -21.37 7.07
N VAL A 76 -9.16 -20.83 8.16
CA VAL A 76 -9.43 -19.46 8.58
C VAL A 76 -8.59 -18.53 7.71
N VAL A 77 -9.27 -17.63 7.00
CA VAL A 77 -8.64 -16.61 6.17
C VAL A 77 -8.68 -15.29 6.93
N TYR A 78 -7.50 -14.72 7.14
CA TYR A 78 -7.29 -13.45 7.79
C TYR A 78 -6.83 -12.40 6.78
N LEU A 79 -7.14 -11.15 7.05
CA LEU A 79 -6.55 -9.97 6.42
C LEU A 79 -5.77 -9.22 7.49
N THR A 80 -4.56 -8.74 7.18
CA THR A 80 -3.69 -8.13 8.20
C THR A 80 -4.23 -6.81 8.74
N GLY A 81 -4.98 -6.08 7.92
CA GLY A 81 -5.67 -4.84 8.24
C GLY A 81 -6.90 -4.70 7.34
N GLU A 82 -7.07 -3.55 6.70
CA GLU A 82 -8.07 -3.38 5.63
C GLU A 82 -7.54 -3.84 4.27
N ILE A 83 -8.38 -4.36 3.35
CA ILE A 83 -7.91 -4.70 1.99
C ILE A 83 -7.51 -3.43 1.22
N ILE A 84 -8.34 -2.40 1.42
CA ILE A 84 -8.27 -1.02 0.93
C ILE A 84 -9.02 -0.14 1.94
N HIS A 85 -8.78 1.17 1.93
CA HIS A 85 -9.50 2.14 2.77
C HIS A 85 -10.94 2.42 2.26
N ASN A 86 -11.78 1.39 2.26
CA ASN A 86 -13.19 1.48 1.94
C ASN A 86 -13.99 0.57 2.89
N PRO A 87 -14.74 1.15 3.85
CA PRO A 87 -15.46 0.38 4.85
C PRO A 87 -16.49 -0.58 4.23
N HIS A 88 -17.18 -0.15 3.17
CA HIS A 88 -18.18 -1.00 2.49
C HIS A 88 -17.54 -2.26 1.90
N VAL A 89 -16.37 -2.14 1.26
CA VAL A 89 -15.64 -3.31 0.73
C VAL A 89 -15.19 -4.22 1.86
N ASN A 90 -14.63 -3.65 2.94
CA ASN A 90 -14.19 -4.43 4.09
C ASN A 90 -15.36 -5.19 4.76
N ASP A 91 -16.54 -4.56 4.87
CA ASP A 91 -17.72 -5.19 5.44
C ASP A 91 -18.24 -6.34 4.57
N LYS A 92 -18.18 -6.22 3.24
CA LYS A 92 -18.49 -7.33 2.32
C LYS A 92 -17.53 -8.50 2.49
N LEU A 93 -16.23 -8.24 2.65
CA LEU A 93 -15.24 -9.29 2.94
C LEU A 93 -15.46 -9.96 4.30
N ARG A 94 -15.84 -9.19 5.33
CA ARG A 94 -16.26 -9.75 6.63
C ARG A 94 -17.48 -10.65 6.47
N ALA A 95 -18.50 -10.22 5.74
CA ALA A 95 -19.69 -11.00 5.44
C ALA A 95 -19.37 -12.29 4.64
N ALA A 96 -18.34 -12.26 3.80
CA ALA A 96 -17.81 -13.43 3.11
C ALA A 96 -16.99 -14.39 4.01
N GLY A 97 -16.82 -14.07 5.30
CA GLY A 97 -16.13 -14.90 6.28
C GLY A 97 -14.61 -14.69 6.33
N ILE A 98 -14.11 -13.55 5.85
CA ILE A 98 -12.72 -13.12 6.05
C ILE A 98 -12.62 -12.36 7.38
N ARG A 99 -11.66 -12.72 8.21
CA ARG A 99 -11.42 -12.11 9.53
C ARG A 99 -10.30 -11.07 9.43
N PHE A 100 -10.33 -10.01 10.23
CA PHE A 100 -9.39 -8.89 10.11
C PHE A 100 -8.54 -8.81 11.37
N LEU A 101 -7.22 -9.01 11.29
CA LEU A 101 -6.35 -9.04 12.47
C LEU A 101 -6.32 -7.72 13.26
N SER A 102 -6.74 -6.63 12.64
CA SER A 102 -6.95 -5.33 13.29
C SER A 102 -8.22 -5.27 14.18
N ASP A 103 -9.16 -6.21 14.02
CA ASP A 103 -10.40 -6.22 14.79
C ASP A 103 -10.14 -6.64 16.26
N PRO A 104 -10.82 -6.04 17.26
CA PRO A 104 -10.47 -6.22 18.68
C PRO A 104 -10.51 -7.66 19.23
N HIS A 105 -11.29 -8.53 18.60
CA HIS A 105 -11.54 -9.91 19.05
C HIS A 105 -10.65 -10.94 18.33
N GLU A 106 -9.82 -10.50 17.39
CA GLU A 106 -8.93 -11.39 16.65
C GLU A 106 -7.65 -11.71 17.44
N PRO A 107 -7.07 -12.90 17.23
CA PRO A 107 -5.89 -13.32 17.97
C PRO A 107 -4.74 -12.38 17.67
N ARG A 108 -4.16 -11.81 18.74
CA ARG A 108 -3.00 -10.92 18.62
C ARG A 108 -1.75 -11.70 18.22
N GLU A 109 -1.53 -12.90 18.80
CA GLU A 109 -0.49 -13.88 18.44
C GLU A 109 -0.74 -15.29 19.06
N PRO A 110 -0.12 -16.38 18.56
CA PRO A 110 0.45 -16.57 17.23
C PRO A 110 -0.51 -17.36 16.31
N LEU A 111 -0.49 -16.99 15.03
CA LEU A 111 -1.10 -17.78 13.95
C LEU A 111 -0.18 -18.97 13.62
N GLY A 112 -0.59 -19.83 12.71
CA GLY A 112 0.19 -21.02 12.35
C GLY A 112 -0.17 -21.59 10.99
N PRO A 113 0.28 -22.82 10.68
CA PRO A 113 0.13 -23.43 9.36
C PRO A 113 -1.30 -23.52 8.84
N GLU A 114 -2.30 -23.55 9.71
CA GLU A 114 -3.72 -23.58 9.33
C GLU A 114 -4.27 -22.22 8.87
N ALA A 115 -3.58 -21.11 9.17
CA ALA A 115 -4.02 -19.77 8.81
C ALA A 115 -3.63 -19.40 7.37
N VAL A 116 -4.54 -18.74 6.66
CA VAL A 116 -4.27 -18.08 5.39
C VAL A 116 -4.30 -16.58 5.62
N ILE A 117 -3.24 -15.86 5.24
CA ILE A 117 -3.10 -14.43 5.47
C ILE A 117 -3.14 -13.70 4.13
N ILE A 118 -4.09 -12.79 3.98
CA ILE A 118 -4.17 -11.86 2.87
C ILE A 118 -3.39 -10.60 3.25
N ILE A 119 -2.38 -10.28 2.45
CA ILE A 119 -1.66 -9.02 2.51
C ILE A 119 -2.43 -8.00 1.64
N PRO A 120 -2.70 -6.79 2.14
CA PRO A 120 -3.55 -5.80 1.48
C PRO A 120 -2.90 -5.15 0.25
N ALA A 121 -3.67 -4.34 -0.47
CA ALA A 121 -3.23 -3.73 -1.73
C ALA A 121 -2.04 -2.76 -1.57
N PHE A 122 -1.89 -2.14 -0.40
CA PHE A 122 -0.78 -1.26 -0.04
C PHE A 122 0.44 -2.01 0.52
N GLY A 123 0.33 -3.32 0.74
CA GLY A 123 1.40 -4.17 1.26
C GLY A 123 1.53 -4.18 2.79
N VAL A 124 2.58 -4.83 3.28
CA VAL A 124 3.01 -4.84 4.69
C VAL A 124 4.52 -4.66 4.75
N THR A 125 5.06 -4.38 5.93
CA THR A 125 6.51 -4.27 6.10
C THR A 125 7.22 -5.60 5.85
N VAL A 126 8.50 -5.55 5.51
CA VAL A 126 9.35 -6.75 5.34
C VAL A 126 9.34 -7.62 6.59
N GLY A 127 9.36 -7.01 7.78
CA GLY A 127 9.33 -7.71 9.06
C GLY A 127 8.01 -8.44 9.31
N GLU A 128 6.87 -7.82 9.01
CA GLU A 128 5.56 -8.46 9.11
C GLU A 128 5.40 -9.62 8.13
N LEU A 129 5.84 -9.44 6.88
CA LEU A 129 5.81 -10.52 5.90
C LEU A 129 6.65 -11.72 6.36
N ALA A 130 7.87 -11.46 6.84
CA ALA A 130 8.77 -12.50 7.37
C ALA A 130 8.17 -13.21 8.60
N LYS A 131 7.49 -12.47 9.48
CA LYS A 131 6.80 -13.05 10.64
C LYS A 131 5.76 -14.10 10.21
N TYR A 132 4.88 -13.77 9.25
CA TYR A 132 3.87 -14.73 8.82
C TYR A 132 4.45 -15.93 8.06
N ASP A 133 5.52 -15.71 7.28
CA ASP A 133 6.28 -16.79 6.62
C ASP A 133 6.90 -17.75 7.64
N GLN A 134 7.57 -17.22 8.68
CA GLN A 134 8.19 -18.00 9.76
C GLN A 134 7.16 -18.82 10.57
N LEU A 135 5.94 -18.31 10.74
CA LEU A 135 4.83 -19.05 11.36
C LEU A 135 4.26 -20.15 10.46
N GLY A 136 4.74 -20.28 9.21
CA GLY A 136 4.29 -21.29 8.25
C GLY A 136 2.90 -21.02 7.69
N CYS A 137 2.37 -19.79 7.83
CA CYS A 137 1.06 -19.43 7.31
C CYS A 137 1.04 -19.53 5.78
N THR A 138 -0.12 -19.74 5.16
CA THR A 138 -0.24 -19.57 3.70
C THR A 138 -0.50 -18.10 3.38
N LEU A 139 0.29 -17.48 2.51
CA LEU A 139 0.19 -16.05 2.23
C LEU A 139 -0.44 -15.82 0.86
N MET A 140 -1.41 -14.90 0.80
CA MET A 140 -1.94 -14.32 -0.42
C MET A 140 -1.53 -12.85 -0.48
N ASP A 141 -0.55 -12.54 -1.32
CA ASP A 141 -0.06 -11.19 -1.50
C ASP A 141 -0.84 -10.46 -2.59
N THR A 142 -1.66 -9.48 -2.18
CA THR A 142 -2.46 -8.67 -3.10
C THR A 142 -1.84 -7.32 -3.44
N THR A 143 -0.63 -7.03 -2.93
CA THR A 143 0.08 -5.75 -3.09
C THR A 143 0.07 -5.27 -4.54
N CYS A 144 -0.46 -4.07 -4.76
CA CYS A 144 -0.66 -3.45 -6.06
C CYS A 144 0.64 -3.42 -6.89
N GLY A 145 0.53 -3.69 -8.20
CA GLY A 145 1.69 -3.66 -9.10
C GLY A 145 2.42 -2.31 -9.13
N SER A 146 1.70 -1.20 -8.97
CA SER A 146 2.30 0.14 -8.87
C SER A 146 3.14 0.29 -7.60
N VAL A 147 2.65 -0.19 -6.46
CA VAL A 147 3.39 -0.20 -5.19
C VAL A 147 4.65 -1.07 -5.29
N LEU A 148 4.52 -2.27 -5.88
CA LEU A 148 5.67 -3.15 -6.12
C LEU A 148 6.75 -2.50 -7.01
N ASN A 149 6.37 -1.62 -7.94
CA ASN A 149 7.35 -0.90 -8.76
C ASN A 149 8.10 0.15 -7.95
N VAL A 150 7.45 0.83 -7.01
CA VAL A 150 8.11 1.74 -6.06
C VAL A 150 9.08 0.96 -5.18
N TRP A 151 8.67 -0.20 -4.65
CA TRP A 151 9.52 -1.06 -3.83
C TRP A 151 10.80 -1.49 -4.55
N LYS A 152 10.71 -1.89 -5.82
CA LYS A 152 11.89 -2.21 -6.64
C LYS A 152 12.88 -1.05 -6.76
N ASN A 153 12.38 0.18 -6.90
CA ASN A 153 13.25 1.36 -6.95
C ASN A 153 13.94 1.58 -5.61
N VAL A 154 13.20 1.50 -4.50
CA VAL A 154 13.75 1.64 -3.14
C VAL A 154 14.78 0.56 -2.82
N GLU A 155 14.54 -0.68 -3.20
CA GLU A 155 15.51 -1.78 -3.07
C GLU A 155 16.78 -1.49 -3.87
N ARG A 156 16.64 -1.06 -5.12
CA ARG A 156 17.79 -0.69 -5.96
C ARG A 156 18.58 0.48 -5.36
N TYR A 157 17.92 1.50 -4.81
CA TYR A 157 18.61 2.61 -4.14
C TYR A 157 19.45 2.09 -2.98
N ALA A 158 18.89 1.23 -2.13
CA ALA A 158 19.61 0.65 -1.01
C ALA A 158 20.80 -0.23 -1.46
N GLU A 159 20.62 -1.02 -2.52
CA GLU A 159 21.69 -1.84 -3.13
C GLU A 159 22.84 -0.98 -3.68
N ASP A 160 22.50 0.14 -4.34
CA ASP A 160 23.46 1.06 -4.96
C ASP A 160 24.09 2.05 -3.97
N GLY A 161 23.71 1.98 -2.69
CA GLY A 161 24.20 2.87 -1.62
C GLY A 161 23.63 4.29 -1.65
N PHE A 162 22.40 4.44 -2.13
CA PHE A 162 21.60 5.66 -2.03
C PHE A 162 20.60 5.55 -0.86
N THR A 163 20.33 6.67 -0.21
CA THR A 163 19.20 6.82 0.70
C THR A 163 17.91 6.97 -0.10
N ALA A 164 16.88 6.22 0.26
CA ALA A 164 15.54 6.40 -0.30
C ALA A 164 14.85 7.61 0.36
N LEU A 165 14.72 8.72 -0.38
CA LEU A 165 13.88 9.85 0.04
C LEU A 165 12.47 9.60 -0.49
N ILE A 166 11.53 9.38 0.43
CA ILE A 166 10.17 8.96 0.13
C ILE A 166 9.22 10.13 0.39
N HIS A 167 8.62 10.69 -0.66
CA HIS A 167 7.51 11.62 -0.50
C HIS A 167 6.24 10.84 -0.15
N GLY A 168 5.74 11.02 1.06
CA GLY A 168 4.60 10.26 1.57
C GLY A 168 4.26 10.58 3.00
N LYS A 169 3.12 10.03 3.45
CA LYS A 169 2.68 10.19 4.84
C LYS A 169 3.39 9.16 5.71
N VAL A 170 4.20 9.61 6.66
CA VAL A 170 5.02 8.71 7.49
C VAL A 170 4.20 7.60 8.16
N HIS A 171 2.99 7.87 8.63
CA HIS A 171 2.17 6.86 9.31
C HIS A 171 1.27 6.01 8.40
N HIS A 172 1.30 6.24 7.08
CA HIS A 172 0.48 5.47 6.14
C HIS A 172 1.11 4.09 5.86
N GLU A 173 0.29 3.04 5.79
CA GLU A 173 0.79 1.65 5.68
C GLU A 173 1.66 1.45 4.44
N GLU A 174 1.27 2.03 3.29
CA GLU A 174 2.06 1.98 2.06
C GLU A 174 3.47 2.58 2.23
N THR A 175 3.58 3.71 2.94
CA THR A 175 4.85 4.40 3.17
C THR A 175 5.73 3.58 4.10
N GLN A 176 5.16 3.03 5.18
CA GLN A 176 5.88 2.14 6.10
C GLN A 176 6.37 0.88 5.39
N ALA A 177 5.51 0.24 4.58
CA ALA A 177 5.87 -0.92 3.79
C ALA A 177 6.98 -0.60 2.78
N THR A 178 6.89 0.55 2.11
CA THR A 178 7.91 1.03 1.16
C THR A 178 9.25 1.34 1.83
N ALA A 179 9.24 2.08 2.93
CA ALA A 179 10.44 2.42 3.71
C ALA A 179 11.15 1.16 4.22
N SER A 180 10.39 0.16 4.66
CA SER A 180 10.96 -1.11 5.13
C SER A 180 11.72 -1.89 4.05
N GLN A 181 11.47 -1.63 2.75
CA GLN A 181 12.19 -2.28 1.67
C GLN A 181 13.67 -1.85 1.62
N ALA A 182 13.96 -0.59 1.96
CA ALA A 182 15.34 -0.10 2.04
C ALA A 182 16.15 -0.89 3.07
N LEU A 183 15.50 -1.30 4.16
CA LEU A 183 16.13 -2.02 5.28
C LEU A 183 16.43 -3.50 4.98
N LYS A 184 16.11 -4.01 3.79
CA LYS A 184 16.58 -5.32 3.35
C LYS A 184 18.10 -5.39 3.21
N TYR A 185 18.74 -4.23 3.04
CA TYR A 185 20.18 -4.11 2.90
C TYR A 185 20.76 -3.46 4.17
N PRO A 186 21.86 -3.97 4.76
CA PRO A 186 22.43 -3.41 6.00
C PRO A 186 22.80 -1.91 5.92
N SER A 187 23.27 -1.46 4.76
CA SER A 187 23.60 -0.07 4.46
C SER A 187 22.39 0.76 4.03
N GLY A 188 21.22 0.15 3.85
CA GLY A 188 20.03 0.83 3.36
C GLY A 188 19.53 1.87 4.35
N ARG A 189 19.15 3.04 3.83
CA ARG A 189 18.64 4.16 4.61
C ARG A 189 17.42 4.73 3.91
N PHE A 190 16.52 5.31 4.71
CA PHE A 190 15.40 6.07 4.18
C PHE A 190 15.17 7.35 4.99
N LEU A 191 14.55 8.32 4.33
CA LEU A 191 13.96 9.51 4.93
C LEU A 191 12.59 9.72 4.26
N VAL A 192 11.55 9.98 5.04
CA VAL A 192 10.21 10.31 4.55
C VAL A 192 9.99 11.82 4.68
N VAL A 193 9.49 12.46 3.62
CA VAL A 193 9.06 13.86 3.62
C VAL A 193 7.58 13.93 3.29
N LEU A 194 6.83 14.77 4.02
CA LEU A 194 5.38 14.87 3.84
C LEU A 194 5.01 15.78 2.67
N ASP A 195 5.70 16.90 2.54
CA ASP A 195 5.30 18.02 1.69
C ASP A 195 6.52 18.81 1.17
N ARG A 196 6.22 19.90 0.46
CA ARG A 196 7.19 20.85 -0.07
C ARG A 196 8.06 21.47 1.02
N ASP A 197 7.51 21.81 2.18
CA ASP A 197 8.23 22.54 3.23
C ASP A 197 9.27 21.63 3.88
N GLN A 198 8.89 20.37 4.19
CA GLN A 198 9.86 19.38 4.66
C GLN A 198 10.92 19.05 3.59
N THR A 199 10.52 18.98 2.32
CA THR A 199 11.47 18.80 1.21
C THR A 199 12.47 19.95 1.14
N GLN A 200 12.01 21.21 1.32
CA GLN A 200 12.88 22.38 1.32
C GLN A 200 13.91 22.30 2.46
N LEU A 201 13.52 21.83 3.65
CA LEU A 201 14.46 21.62 4.75
C LEU A 201 15.57 20.62 4.38
N VAL A 202 15.22 19.54 3.67
CA VAL A 202 16.20 18.58 3.13
C VAL A 202 17.12 19.24 2.11
N CYS A 203 16.56 19.97 1.15
CA CYS A 203 17.34 20.67 0.13
C CYS A 203 18.30 21.70 0.73
N ASP A 204 17.86 22.47 1.73
CA ASP A 204 18.67 23.48 2.41
C ASP A 204 19.81 22.81 3.18
N TYR A 205 19.51 21.71 3.88
CA TYR A 205 20.53 20.92 4.59
C TYR A 205 21.58 20.35 3.64
N VAL A 206 21.16 19.78 2.50
CA VAL A 206 22.09 19.23 1.49
C VAL A 206 22.99 20.32 0.89
N ARG A 207 22.44 21.51 0.62
CA ARG A 207 23.18 22.60 -0.06
C ARG A 207 24.13 23.35 0.87
N SER A 208 23.70 23.60 2.10
CA SER A 208 24.37 24.54 3.00
C SER A 208 24.77 23.93 4.35
N GLY A 209 24.48 22.65 4.56
CA GLY A 209 24.51 22.04 5.88
C GLY A 209 23.42 22.61 6.78
N GLY A 210 23.53 22.36 8.08
CA GLY A 210 22.59 22.88 9.05
C GLY A 210 22.91 22.38 10.45
N ASN A 211 21.98 22.62 11.37
CA ASN A 211 22.07 22.00 12.68
C ASN A 211 21.52 20.57 12.62
N ARG A 212 22.43 19.59 12.66
CA ARG A 212 22.13 18.15 12.66
C ARG A 212 21.05 17.75 13.67
N GLN A 213 21.08 18.31 14.89
CA GLN A 213 20.12 17.95 15.92
C GLN A 213 18.71 18.44 15.57
N ILE A 214 18.59 19.68 15.07
CA ILE A 214 17.29 20.23 14.65
C ILE A 214 16.70 19.40 13.50
N PHE A 215 17.54 19.00 12.54
CA PHE A 215 17.11 18.14 11.44
C PHE A 215 16.60 16.78 11.94
N LEU A 216 17.37 16.13 12.83
CA LEU A 216 16.97 14.84 13.40
C LEU A 216 15.72 14.95 14.27
N ASP A 217 15.51 16.06 14.97
CA ASP A 217 14.32 16.30 15.79
C ASP A 217 13.06 16.46 14.93
N GLU A 218 13.17 17.16 13.79
CA GLU A 218 12.10 17.29 12.78
C GLU A 218 11.73 15.92 12.19
N PHE A 219 12.73 15.14 11.79
CA PHE A 219 12.53 13.88 11.07
C PHE A 219 12.61 12.62 11.96
N LYS A 220 12.50 12.76 13.29
CA LYS A 220 12.72 11.69 14.29
C LYS A 220 11.93 10.40 14.08
N HIS A 221 10.77 10.48 13.42
CA HIS A 221 9.90 9.33 13.12
C HIS A 221 9.86 8.98 11.64
N ALA A 222 10.59 9.73 10.83
CA ALA A 222 10.58 9.67 9.37
C ALA A 222 11.89 9.13 8.78
N THR A 223 12.86 8.74 9.61
CA THR A 223 14.14 8.19 9.15
C THR A 223 14.34 6.75 9.60
N SER A 224 15.21 6.02 8.90
CA SER A 224 15.75 4.74 9.37
C SER A 224 16.55 4.89 10.68
N GLU A 225 16.69 3.81 11.45
CA GLU A 225 17.57 3.80 12.63
C GLU A 225 19.02 4.14 12.26
N GLY A 226 19.70 4.91 13.13
CA GLY A 226 21.09 5.32 12.91
C GLY A 226 21.28 6.30 11.76
N PHE A 227 20.22 6.98 11.31
CA PHE A 227 20.30 7.97 10.23
C PHE A 227 21.19 9.16 10.63
N ASP A 228 22.18 9.46 9.80
CA ASP A 228 23.05 10.62 9.90
C ASP A 228 22.88 11.51 8.66
N PRO A 229 22.26 12.70 8.76
CA PRO A 229 22.02 13.55 7.61
C PRO A 229 23.31 14.05 6.94
N ASP A 230 24.42 14.11 7.68
CA ASP A 230 25.72 14.56 7.14
C ASP A 230 26.34 13.53 6.18
N GLN A 231 25.96 12.24 6.30
CA GLN A 231 26.50 11.15 5.49
C GLN A 231 25.44 10.59 4.52
N HIS A 232 24.22 10.39 5.02
CA HIS A 232 23.19 9.68 4.28
C HIS A 232 22.42 10.56 3.29
N LEU A 233 22.60 11.89 3.32
CA LEU A 233 22.02 12.77 2.30
C LEU A 233 22.96 13.05 1.11
N GLU A 234 24.17 12.48 1.10
CA GLU A 234 25.12 12.65 -0.02
C GLU A 234 24.62 12.02 -1.33
N ARG A 235 23.87 10.92 -1.24
CA ARG A 235 23.34 10.17 -2.38
C ARG A 235 21.90 9.79 -2.10
N ILE A 236 20.96 10.39 -2.86
CA ILE A 236 19.52 10.22 -2.65
C ILE A 236 18.86 9.66 -3.91
N GLY A 237 17.94 8.71 -3.73
CA GLY A 237 16.98 8.26 -4.74
C GLY A 237 15.57 8.61 -4.31
N LEU A 238 14.79 9.20 -5.22
CA LEU A 238 13.42 9.64 -4.94
C LEU A 238 12.41 8.51 -5.15
N ALA A 239 11.50 8.35 -4.21
CA ALA A 239 10.33 7.48 -4.31
C ALA A 239 9.09 8.21 -3.79
N ASN A 240 7.90 7.80 -4.23
CA ASN A 240 6.65 8.43 -3.83
C ASN A 240 5.66 7.37 -3.35
N GLN A 241 4.90 7.67 -2.31
CA GLN A 241 3.64 6.99 -2.03
C GLN A 241 2.69 7.23 -3.24
N THR A 242 2.08 6.16 -3.74
CA THR A 242 1.35 6.15 -5.03
C THR A 242 0.08 7.00 -5.06
N THR A 243 -0.39 7.44 -3.89
CA THR A 243 -1.63 8.20 -3.69
C THR A 243 -1.39 9.65 -3.22
N MET A 244 -0.15 10.13 -3.28
CA MET A 244 0.15 11.55 -3.05
C MET A 244 -0.38 12.42 -4.21
N LEU A 245 -0.55 13.72 -3.95
CA LEU A 245 -0.96 14.66 -5.00
C LEU A 245 0.12 14.71 -6.09
N MET A 246 -0.30 14.49 -7.34
CA MET A 246 0.63 14.43 -8.47
C MET A 246 1.37 15.75 -8.66
N SER A 247 0.66 16.89 -8.58
CA SER A 247 1.27 18.22 -8.74
C SER A 247 2.36 18.48 -7.71
N GLU A 248 2.10 18.13 -6.46
CA GLU A 248 3.07 18.27 -5.36
C GLU A 248 4.25 17.32 -5.52
N SER A 249 4.00 16.06 -5.92
CA SER A 249 5.07 15.09 -6.17
C SER A 249 5.98 15.49 -7.34
N LEU A 250 5.43 16.14 -8.37
CA LEU A 250 6.22 16.68 -9.49
C LEU A 250 7.06 17.87 -9.03
N GLU A 251 6.48 18.79 -8.26
CA GLU A 251 7.22 19.94 -7.70
C GLU A 251 8.39 19.46 -6.82
N ILE A 252 8.14 18.53 -5.88
CA ILE A 252 9.18 17.94 -5.02
C ILE A 252 10.27 17.25 -5.84
N GLY A 253 9.92 16.63 -6.97
CA GLY A 253 10.89 15.99 -7.87
C GLY A 253 11.80 16.97 -8.62
N GLU A 254 11.41 18.24 -8.75
CA GLU A 254 12.20 19.29 -9.43
C GLU A 254 13.13 20.06 -8.47
N MET A 255 12.91 19.97 -7.16
CA MET A 255 13.66 20.70 -6.11
C MET A 255 15.08 20.18 -5.90
#